data_AF-A0A1Y5MYF4-F1
#
_entry.id   AF-A0A1Y5MYF4-F1
#
_cell.length_a   1.000
_cell.length_b   1.000
_cell.length_c   1.000
_cell.angle_alpha   90.00
_cell.angle_beta   90.00
_cell.angle_gamma   90.00
#
_symmetry.space_group_name_H-M   'P 1'
#
loop_
_entity.id
_entity.type
_entity.pdbx_description
1 polymer ?
#
loop_
_entity_poly.entity_id
_entity_poly.type
_entity_poly.pdbx_seq_one_letter_code
_entity_poly.pdbx_strand_id
1 'polypeptide(L)'
;MLSLIIGPPRSGKTYKAVHIINDEYELHLKDESKYRFIYTNINGLKFDHFDGFVKQYDKNDFLTAVSQEYTLSSQYENGFLDNVDNYDEYALKNGIYENYHHCLIVLDEAYNTFTKTFNDSLGRFLSYHGHFGIDIIFLFQSKRQTNREYLVHTELMYMAQPSGKRLFSSLFKYKVYSTSSNFNYNLIRSENLKFNQKVSDLYSSGSKEIYKSYATKKILFLLAFIVFSYLLYKFLEPKHEPDQSSSQDTRFVDLNTSDSKAPKTISNSVDNSDINTTIFNNNRIYLKITCFPNGCKFRNYAIDLSLDSFLELLSFSNCHIFLQDKKSGNYIDYFVSCHADFERVLKSLENSSQGFANEKSPKTDSSPMLPTLK
;
A
#
# COMPACT_ATOMS: atom_id res chain seq x y z
N MET A 1 13.17 -17.45 16.38
CA MET A 1 12.49 -16.62 15.36
C MET A 1 11.03 -16.37 15.71
N LEU A 2 10.58 -15.10 15.77
CA LEU A 2 9.16 -14.74 15.83
C LEU A 2 8.66 -14.17 14.50
N SER A 3 7.67 -14.83 13.90
CA SER A 3 7.02 -14.41 12.65
C SER A 3 5.53 -14.09 12.85
N LEU A 4 5.02 -13.13 12.09
CA LEU A 4 3.60 -12.78 12.04
C LEU A 4 3.02 -13.08 10.66
N ILE A 5 1.83 -13.67 10.59
CA ILE A 5 1.04 -13.79 9.37
C ILE A 5 -0.27 -13.02 9.58
N ILE A 6 -0.44 -11.91 8.85
CA ILE A 6 -1.54 -10.95 9.07
C ILE A 6 -2.36 -10.74 7.81
N GLY A 7 -3.65 -10.44 7.95
CA GLY A 7 -4.57 -10.19 6.85
C GLY A 7 -6.03 -10.48 7.22
N PRO A 8 -7.00 -10.01 6.43
CA PRO A 8 -8.41 -10.23 6.74
C PRO A 8 -8.80 -11.72 6.67
N PRO A 9 -10.00 -12.09 7.15
CA PRO A 9 -10.56 -13.41 6.88
C PRO A 9 -10.48 -13.77 5.38
N ARG A 10 -10.22 -15.05 5.09
CA ARG A 10 -10.12 -15.59 3.71
C ARG A 10 -8.99 -15.00 2.84
N SER A 11 -8.00 -14.31 3.42
CA SER A 11 -6.81 -13.86 2.69
C SER A 11 -5.75 -14.95 2.45
N GLY A 12 -5.90 -16.13 3.07
CA GLY A 12 -4.94 -17.23 2.98
C GLY A 12 -3.89 -17.27 4.10
N LYS A 13 -4.12 -16.61 5.24
CA LYS A 13 -3.21 -16.69 6.40
C LYS A 13 -3.03 -18.13 6.90
N THR A 14 -4.13 -18.77 7.25
CA THR A 14 -4.15 -20.16 7.73
C THR A 14 -3.57 -21.11 6.68
N TYR A 15 -3.91 -20.90 5.41
CA TYR A 15 -3.31 -21.68 4.31
C TYR A 15 -1.78 -21.57 4.28
N LYS A 16 -1.20 -20.38 4.45
CA LYS A 16 0.27 -20.20 4.53
C LYS A 16 0.85 -20.95 5.72
N ALA A 17 0.20 -20.87 6.88
CA ALA A 17 0.67 -21.55 8.08
C ALA A 17 0.64 -23.07 7.91
N VAL A 18 -0.47 -23.63 7.41
CA VAL A 18 -0.58 -25.08 7.12
C VAL A 18 0.41 -25.52 6.04
N HIS A 19 0.69 -24.67 5.04
CA HIS A 19 1.74 -24.94 4.06
C HIS A 19 3.12 -25.04 4.72
N ILE A 20 3.47 -24.12 5.62
CA ILE A 20 4.74 -24.17 6.36
C ILE A 20 4.81 -25.45 7.21
N ILE A 21 3.73 -25.80 7.90
CA ILE A 21 3.65 -27.03 8.71
C ILE A 21 3.88 -28.27 7.82
N ASN A 22 3.24 -28.32 6.65
CA ASN A 22 3.44 -29.43 5.70
C ASN A 22 4.87 -29.49 5.18
N ASP A 23 5.45 -28.34 4.79
CA ASP A 23 6.84 -28.30 4.31
C ASP A 23 7.82 -28.80 5.38
N GLU A 24 7.63 -28.40 6.64
CA GLU A 24 8.44 -28.88 7.76
C GLU A 24 8.22 -30.38 8.05
N TYR A 25 7.00 -30.89 7.91
CA TYR A 25 6.75 -32.32 8.00
C TYR A 25 7.43 -33.10 6.87
N GLU A 26 7.45 -32.58 5.65
CA GLU A 26 8.20 -33.18 4.53
C GLU A 26 9.72 -33.20 4.79
N LEU A 27 10.26 -32.21 5.51
CA LEU A 27 11.64 -32.22 5.98
C LEU A 27 11.85 -33.22 7.12
N HIS A 28 10.89 -33.33 8.05
CA HIS A 28 10.94 -34.31 9.14
C HIS A 28 10.99 -35.74 8.62
N LEU A 29 10.20 -36.07 7.59
CA LEU A 29 10.23 -37.38 6.93
C LEU A 29 11.59 -37.72 6.28
N LYS A 30 12.46 -36.73 6.09
CA LYS A 30 13.82 -36.88 5.56
C LYS A 30 14.90 -36.71 6.62
N ASP A 31 14.51 -36.57 7.90
CA ASP A 31 15.41 -36.23 9.02
C ASP A 31 16.16 -34.90 8.81
N GLU A 32 15.58 -33.96 8.05
CA GLU A 32 16.16 -32.64 7.73
C GLU A 32 15.50 -31.50 8.52
N SER A 33 14.37 -31.73 9.19
CA SER A 33 13.73 -30.69 9.99
C SER A 33 14.56 -30.38 11.24
N LYS A 34 14.75 -29.09 11.51
CA LYS A 34 15.40 -28.63 12.75
C LYS A 34 14.49 -28.72 13.99
N TYR A 35 13.20 -29.00 13.80
CA TYR A 35 12.23 -29.04 14.88
C TYR A 35 12.00 -30.48 15.36
N ARG A 36 11.83 -30.62 16.68
CA ARG A 36 11.38 -31.86 17.30
C ARG A 36 9.87 -32.06 17.13
N PHE A 37 9.10 -31.00 17.36
CA PHE A 37 7.64 -31.01 17.22
C PHE A 37 7.14 -29.64 16.73
N ILE A 38 5.92 -29.64 16.20
CA ILE A 38 5.15 -28.44 15.91
C ILE A 38 3.91 -28.41 16.81
N TYR A 39 3.66 -27.32 17.51
CA TYR A 39 2.45 -27.12 18.32
C TYR A 39 1.53 -26.12 17.64
N THR A 40 0.25 -26.46 17.48
CA THR A 40 -0.71 -25.54 16.86
C THR A 40 -2.14 -25.68 17.37
N ASN A 41 -2.86 -24.56 17.38
CA ASN A 41 -4.30 -24.49 17.64
C ASN A 41 -5.13 -24.21 16.36
N ILE A 42 -4.55 -24.41 15.16
CA ILE A 42 -5.29 -24.26 13.90
C ILE A 42 -6.48 -25.22 13.91
N ASN A 43 -7.68 -24.65 13.88
CA ASN A 43 -8.90 -25.43 13.95
C ASN A 43 -9.10 -26.29 12.69
N GLY A 44 -9.54 -27.54 12.88
CA GLY A 44 -9.85 -28.47 11.81
C GLY A 44 -8.63 -29.05 11.09
N LEU A 45 -7.41 -28.86 11.62
CA LEU A 45 -6.20 -29.53 11.14
C LEU A 45 -6.28 -31.04 11.42
N LYS A 46 -5.90 -31.86 10.44
CA LYS A 46 -5.87 -33.32 10.55
C LYS A 46 -4.55 -33.79 11.19
N PHE A 47 -4.49 -33.78 12.52
CA PHE A 47 -3.28 -34.17 13.26
C PHE A 47 -2.77 -35.58 12.92
N ASP A 48 -3.68 -36.52 12.66
CA ASP A 48 -3.34 -37.91 12.30
C ASP A 48 -2.50 -38.01 11.02
N HIS A 49 -2.49 -36.98 10.16
CA HIS A 49 -1.66 -36.95 8.96
C HIS A 49 -0.16 -36.82 9.27
N PHE A 50 0.21 -36.31 10.45
CA PHE A 50 1.56 -35.88 10.75
C PHE A 50 2.32 -36.86 11.67
N ASP A 51 1.82 -38.08 11.86
CA ASP A 51 2.46 -39.14 12.66
C ASP A 51 2.99 -38.68 14.05
N GLY A 52 2.27 -37.76 14.69
CA GLY A 52 2.63 -37.19 16.00
C GLY A 52 3.71 -36.09 15.98
N PHE A 53 4.27 -35.74 14.81
CA PHE A 53 5.19 -34.61 14.66
C PHE A 53 4.49 -33.27 14.92
N VAL A 54 3.24 -33.14 14.47
CA VAL A 54 2.39 -31.97 14.75
C VAL A 54 1.40 -32.32 15.86
N LYS A 55 1.37 -31.49 16.90
CA LYS A 55 0.60 -31.68 18.13
C LYS A 55 -0.36 -30.52 18.36
N GLN A 56 -1.47 -30.82 19.02
CA GLN A 56 -2.40 -29.79 19.45
C GLN A 56 -1.74 -28.91 20.51
N TYR A 57 -1.84 -27.59 20.34
CA TYR A 57 -1.38 -26.62 21.32
C TYR A 57 -2.33 -26.62 22.53
N ASP A 58 -1.77 -26.92 23.70
CA ASP A 58 -2.43 -26.71 24.99
C ASP A 58 -2.00 -25.37 25.57
N LYS A 59 -2.96 -24.45 25.70
CA LYS A 59 -2.73 -23.12 26.24
C LYS A 59 -2.33 -23.16 27.72
N ASN A 60 -2.92 -24.04 28.51
CA ASN A 60 -2.68 -24.07 29.95
C ASN A 60 -1.28 -24.64 30.23
N ASP A 61 -0.92 -25.74 29.57
CA ASP A 61 0.44 -26.31 29.64
C ASP A 61 1.50 -25.26 29.27
N PHE A 62 1.28 -24.56 28.16
CA PHE A 62 2.17 -23.48 27.72
C PHE A 62 2.29 -22.35 28.74
N LEU A 63 1.17 -21.86 29.27
CA LEU A 63 1.18 -20.78 30.25
C LEU A 63 1.87 -21.20 31.56
N THR A 64 1.70 -22.45 31.98
CA THR A 64 2.41 -23.01 33.13
C THR A 64 3.92 -23.03 32.88
N ALA A 65 4.38 -23.52 31.73
CA ALA A 65 5.80 -23.53 31.38
C ALA A 65 6.40 -22.10 31.33
N VAL A 66 5.66 -21.15 30.77
CA VAL A 66 6.06 -19.73 30.73
C VAL A 66 6.17 -19.13 32.13
N SER A 67 5.23 -19.42 33.04
CA SER A 67 5.30 -18.94 34.42
C SER A 67 6.43 -19.58 35.22
N GLN A 68 6.75 -20.85 34.96
CA GLN A 68 7.89 -21.54 35.56
C GLN A 68 9.21 -20.90 35.15
N GLU A 69 9.41 -20.63 33.85
CA GLU A 69 10.62 -19.95 33.38
C GLU A 69 10.76 -18.55 33.98
N TYR A 70 9.67 -17.77 33.97
CA TYR A 70 9.69 -16.41 34.52
C TYR A 70 10.00 -16.38 36.03
N THR A 71 9.46 -17.34 36.78
CA THR A 71 9.76 -17.47 38.21
C THR A 71 11.24 -17.81 38.41
N LEU A 72 11.77 -18.75 37.62
CA LEU A 72 13.17 -19.15 37.70
C LEU A 72 14.12 -18.01 37.30
N SER A 73 13.78 -17.26 36.24
CA SER A 73 14.57 -16.11 35.78
C SER A 73 14.59 -15.01 36.83
N SER A 74 13.45 -14.73 37.48
CA SER A 74 13.37 -13.74 38.54
C SER A 74 14.19 -14.14 39.78
N GLN A 75 14.19 -15.43 40.15
CA GLN A 75 15.03 -15.92 41.25
C GLN A 75 16.52 -15.78 40.92
N TYR A 76 16.91 -16.06 39.67
CA TYR A 76 18.28 -15.86 39.20
C TYR A 76 18.70 -14.39 39.26
N GLU A 77 17.89 -13.48 38.69
CA GLU A 77 18.18 -12.04 38.63
C GLU A 77 18.27 -11.40 40.02
N ASN A 78 17.47 -11.87 40.97
CA ASN A 78 17.49 -11.38 42.35
C ASN A 78 18.61 -12.01 43.21
N GLY A 79 19.45 -12.88 42.63
CA GLY A 79 20.54 -13.56 43.35
C GLY A 79 20.07 -14.58 44.38
N PHE A 80 18.85 -15.10 44.25
CA PHE A 80 18.33 -16.16 45.12
C PHE A 80 18.91 -17.54 44.76
N LEU A 81 19.33 -17.72 43.51
CA LEU A 81 19.97 -18.95 43.05
C LEU A 81 21.49 -18.87 43.25
N ASP A 82 21.99 -19.60 44.25
CA ASP A 82 23.43 -19.70 44.51
C ASP A 82 24.13 -20.56 43.43
N ASN A 83 25.33 -20.15 43.02
CA ASN A 83 26.24 -20.91 42.13
C ASN A 83 25.67 -21.23 40.73
N VAL A 84 24.90 -20.32 40.13
CA VAL A 84 24.46 -20.45 38.73
C VAL A 84 25.36 -19.59 37.83
N ASP A 85 26.34 -20.22 37.18
CA ASP A 85 27.24 -19.52 36.24
C ASP A 85 26.57 -19.30 34.87
N ASN A 86 25.72 -20.22 34.44
CA ASN A 86 24.99 -20.16 33.18
C ASN A 86 23.51 -20.49 33.40
N TYR A 87 22.67 -19.45 33.30
CA TYR A 87 21.22 -19.58 33.46
C TYR A 87 20.58 -20.55 32.46
N ASP A 88 21.02 -20.56 31.20
CA ASP A 88 20.41 -21.38 30.16
C ASP A 88 20.57 -22.87 30.45
N GLU A 89 21.80 -23.28 30.75
CA GLU A 89 22.10 -24.67 31.10
C GLU A 89 21.37 -25.09 32.37
N TYR A 90 21.29 -24.19 33.35
CA TYR A 90 20.54 -24.43 34.58
C TYR A 90 19.03 -24.57 34.31
N ALA A 91 18.42 -23.69 33.53
CA ALA A 91 17.01 -23.74 33.18
C ALA A 91 16.67 -25.04 32.43
N LEU A 92 17.50 -25.43 31.45
CA LEU A 92 17.36 -26.69 30.72
C LEU A 92 17.40 -27.91 31.66
N LYS A 93 18.37 -27.96 32.58
CA LYS A 93 18.48 -29.04 33.59
C LYS A 93 17.29 -29.10 34.54
N ASN A 94 16.66 -27.97 34.81
CA ASN A 94 15.46 -27.88 35.64
C ASN A 94 14.15 -28.15 34.85
N GLY A 95 14.24 -28.61 33.61
CA GLY A 95 13.08 -29.01 32.81
C GLY A 95 12.26 -27.84 32.25
N ILE A 96 12.79 -26.61 32.29
CA ILE A 96 12.11 -25.44 31.75
C ILE A 96 11.87 -25.65 30.26
N TYR A 97 10.60 -25.57 29.83
CA TYR A 97 10.18 -25.81 28.45
C TYR A 97 10.53 -27.20 27.89
N GLU A 98 10.68 -28.24 28.71
CA GLU A 98 11.06 -29.60 28.26
C GLU A 98 10.21 -30.11 27.09
N ASN A 99 8.91 -29.82 27.07
CA ASN A 99 8.01 -30.16 25.97
C ASN A 99 8.19 -29.29 24.72
N TYR A 100 8.71 -28.07 24.87
CA TYR A 100 8.81 -27.07 23.82
C TYR A 100 10.24 -26.87 23.29
N HIS A 101 11.27 -27.55 23.80
CA HIS A 101 12.62 -27.42 23.21
C HIS A 101 12.63 -27.77 21.73
N HIS A 102 13.34 -26.94 20.96
CA HIS A 102 13.50 -27.10 19.51
C HIS A 102 12.15 -27.30 18.79
N CYS A 103 11.12 -26.52 19.12
CA CYS A 103 9.80 -26.65 18.51
C CYS A 103 9.39 -25.43 17.68
N LEU A 104 8.38 -25.62 16.84
CA LEU A 104 7.67 -24.52 16.18
C LEU A 104 6.27 -24.38 16.79
N ILE A 105 5.95 -23.21 17.35
CA ILE A 105 4.62 -22.91 17.88
C ILE A 105 3.86 -22.04 16.87
N VAL A 106 2.79 -22.56 16.28
CA VAL A 106 1.95 -21.88 15.29
C VAL A 106 0.57 -21.58 15.89
N LEU A 107 0.31 -20.32 16.23
CA LEU A 107 -0.92 -19.91 16.89
C LEU A 107 -1.86 -19.17 15.94
N ASP A 108 -2.97 -19.81 15.58
CA ASP A 108 -4.12 -19.13 14.99
C ASP A 108 -4.86 -18.27 16.02
N GLU A 109 -5.22 -17.06 15.60
CA GLU A 109 -5.78 -16.02 16.46
C GLU A 109 -5.00 -15.91 17.78
N ALA A 110 -3.69 -15.66 17.67
CA ALA A 110 -2.75 -15.70 18.79
C ALA A 110 -3.11 -14.75 19.95
N TYR A 111 -4.05 -13.81 19.74
CA TYR A 111 -4.57 -12.93 20.78
C TYR A 111 -5.32 -13.67 21.88
N ASN A 112 -5.72 -14.93 21.64
CA ASN A 112 -6.30 -15.79 22.66
C ASN A 112 -5.29 -16.15 23.76
N THR A 113 -3.98 -16.14 23.47
CA THR A 113 -2.90 -16.30 24.46
C THR A 113 -2.24 -14.96 24.76
N PHE A 114 -1.83 -14.24 23.72
CA PHE A 114 -1.16 -12.93 23.82
C PHE A 114 -2.19 -11.81 23.71
N THR A 115 -2.91 -11.55 24.81
CA THR A 115 -4.05 -10.61 24.82
C THR A 115 -3.63 -9.14 24.64
N LYS A 116 -4.59 -8.21 24.74
CA LYS A 116 -4.29 -6.77 24.77
C LYS A 116 -3.62 -6.32 26.06
N THR A 117 -3.84 -7.05 27.16
CA THR A 117 -3.17 -6.80 28.42
C THR A 117 -1.79 -7.45 28.36
N PHE A 118 -0.76 -6.66 28.65
CA PHE A 118 0.60 -7.18 28.73
C PHE A 118 0.78 -8.03 29.99
N ASN A 119 1.57 -9.08 29.88
CA ASN A 119 1.92 -10.03 30.92
C ASN A 119 3.43 -10.23 30.83
N ASP A 120 4.12 -9.98 31.93
CA ASP A 120 5.58 -9.95 31.96
C ASP A 120 6.19 -11.31 31.64
N SER A 121 5.58 -12.41 32.09
CA SER A 121 6.05 -13.77 31.78
C SER A 121 5.95 -14.07 30.29
N LEU A 122 4.86 -13.67 29.62
CA LEU A 122 4.72 -13.81 28.16
C LEU A 122 5.68 -12.89 27.39
N GLY A 123 5.91 -11.68 27.90
CA GLY A 123 6.91 -10.76 27.35
C GLY A 123 8.31 -11.34 27.43
N ARG A 124 8.69 -11.85 28.61
CA ARG A 124 9.94 -12.55 28.88
C ARG A 124 10.12 -13.73 27.92
N PHE A 125 9.11 -14.60 27.81
CA PHE A 125 9.11 -15.69 26.84
C PHE A 125 9.45 -15.21 25.42
N LEU A 126 8.77 -14.18 24.91
CA LEU A 126 9.03 -13.64 23.56
C LEU A 126 10.40 -12.98 23.40
N SER A 127 11.03 -12.53 24.48
CA SER A 127 12.41 -12.04 24.44
C SER A 127 13.46 -13.16 24.49
N TYR A 128 13.10 -14.34 25.00
CA TYR A 128 14.07 -15.37 25.39
C TYR A 128 13.88 -16.73 24.69
N HIS A 129 12.77 -16.95 23.99
CA HIS A 129 12.41 -18.23 23.37
C HIS A 129 13.49 -18.82 22.44
N GLY A 130 14.32 -17.99 21.82
CA GLY A 130 15.42 -18.41 20.95
C GLY A 130 16.48 -19.26 21.66
N HIS A 131 16.72 -19.03 22.96
CA HIS A 131 17.68 -19.80 23.76
C HIS A 131 17.25 -21.26 23.94
N PHE A 132 15.95 -21.53 23.85
CA PHE A 132 15.37 -22.88 23.91
C PHE A 132 15.12 -23.50 22.52
N GLY A 133 15.58 -22.84 21.45
CA GLY A 133 15.33 -23.27 20.07
C GLY A 133 13.86 -23.21 19.65
N ILE A 134 13.05 -22.39 20.31
CA ILE A 134 11.62 -22.26 20.01
C ILE A 134 11.44 -21.23 18.90
N ASP A 135 10.78 -21.59 17.81
CA ASP A 135 10.29 -20.65 16.81
C ASP A 135 8.78 -20.47 16.92
N ILE A 136 8.29 -19.29 16.55
CA ILE A 136 6.91 -18.89 16.81
C ILE A 136 6.31 -18.24 15.56
N ILE A 137 5.09 -18.63 15.21
CA ILE A 137 4.29 -18.00 14.17
C ILE A 137 2.95 -17.57 14.78
N PHE A 138 2.70 -16.27 14.82
CA PHE A 138 1.38 -15.74 15.17
C PHE A 138 0.56 -15.42 13.95
N LEU A 139 -0.68 -15.90 13.90
CA LEU A 139 -1.66 -15.46 12.92
C LEU A 139 -2.59 -14.44 13.58
N PHE A 140 -2.76 -13.31 12.91
CA PHE A 140 -3.70 -12.26 13.33
C PHE A 140 -4.55 -11.79 12.16
N GLN A 141 -5.76 -11.33 12.44
CA GLN A 141 -6.50 -10.52 11.46
C GLN A 141 -5.94 -9.10 11.39
N SER A 142 -5.52 -8.57 12.54
CA SER A 142 -4.95 -7.24 12.70
C SER A 142 -4.01 -7.19 13.91
N LYS A 143 -2.91 -6.43 13.80
CA LYS A 143 -2.00 -6.14 14.92
C LYS A 143 -2.68 -5.53 16.14
N ARG A 144 -3.86 -4.92 15.96
CA ARG A 144 -4.63 -4.29 17.05
C ARG A 144 -5.30 -5.29 17.98
N GLN A 145 -5.28 -6.59 17.67
CA GLN A 145 -5.91 -7.62 18.49
C GLN A 145 -5.07 -8.01 19.70
N THR A 146 -3.79 -7.67 19.71
CA THR A 146 -2.83 -7.98 20.78
C THR A 146 -2.15 -6.71 21.30
N ASN A 147 -1.44 -6.82 22.42
CA ASN A 147 -0.57 -5.75 22.90
C ASN A 147 0.59 -5.51 21.91
N ARG A 148 0.98 -4.24 21.73
CA ARG A 148 2.06 -3.87 20.82
C ARG A 148 3.43 -4.36 21.29
N GLU A 149 3.64 -4.48 22.59
CA GLU A 149 4.92 -4.90 23.18
C GLU A 149 5.28 -6.33 22.77
N TYR A 150 4.30 -7.24 22.69
CA TYR A 150 4.53 -8.58 22.16
C TYR A 150 4.99 -8.59 20.69
N LEU A 151 4.68 -7.54 19.92
CA LEU A 151 5.02 -7.45 18.50
C LEU A 151 6.39 -6.81 18.24
N VAL A 152 7.08 -6.34 19.29
CA VAL A 152 8.42 -5.73 19.17
C VAL A 152 9.46 -6.75 18.73
N HIS A 153 9.33 -7.99 19.20
CA HIS A 153 10.24 -9.10 18.88
C HIS A 153 10.02 -9.72 17.49
N THR A 154 9.12 -9.16 16.67
CA THR A 154 8.82 -9.70 15.34
C THR A 154 9.99 -9.49 14.38
N GLU A 155 10.50 -10.59 13.83
CA GLU A 155 11.56 -10.58 12.82
C GLU A 155 10.99 -10.52 11.39
N LEU A 156 9.87 -11.23 11.14
CA LEU A 156 9.23 -11.24 9.84
C LEU A 156 7.72 -11.07 9.97
N MET A 157 7.14 -10.20 9.15
CA MET A 157 5.69 -10.07 9.02
C MET A 157 5.24 -10.34 7.58
N TYR A 158 4.44 -11.37 7.41
CA TYR A 158 3.77 -11.75 6.17
C TYR A 158 2.37 -11.14 6.12
N MET A 159 2.19 -10.08 5.35
CA MET A 159 0.91 -9.44 5.14
C MET A 159 0.19 -10.04 3.93
N ALA A 160 -0.80 -10.89 4.19
CA ALA A 160 -1.64 -11.56 3.19
C ALA A 160 -2.57 -10.57 2.48
N GLN A 161 -2.53 -10.59 1.14
CA GLN A 161 -3.38 -9.76 0.30
C GLN A 161 -4.84 -10.28 0.32
N PRO A 162 -5.84 -9.41 0.53
CA PRO A 162 -7.24 -9.80 0.51
C PRO A 162 -7.64 -10.45 -0.83
N SER A 163 -8.56 -11.42 -0.77
CA SER A 163 -8.98 -12.20 -1.94
C SER A 163 -9.41 -11.35 -3.13
N GLY A 164 -10.21 -10.30 -2.88
CA GLY A 164 -10.70 -9.39 -3.92
C GLY A 164 -9.64 -8.56 -4.63
N LYS A 165 -8.44 -8.41 -4.05
CA LYS A 165 -7.32 -7.68 -4.67
C LYS A 165 -6.39 -8.59 -5.48
N ARG A 166 -6.56 -9.91 -5.41
CA ARG A 166 -5.71 -10.85 -6.16
C ARG A 166 -6.15 -10.89 -7.61
N LEU A 167 -5.24 -11.09 -8.56
CA LEU A 167 -5.63 -11.35 -9.95
C LEU A 167 -6.09 -12.80 -10.10
N PHE A 168 -5.23 -13.74 -9.74
CA PHE A 168 -5.56 -15.16 -9.73
C PHE A 168 -5.99 -15.60 -8.34
N SER A 169 -7.17 -16.22 -8.22
CA SER A 169 -7.71 -16.64 -6.93
C SER A 169 -6.96 -17.84 -6.32
N SER A 170 -6.31 -18.64 -7.17
CA SER A 170 -5.42 -19.75 -6.80
C SER A 170 -4.01 -19.31 -6.37
N LEU A 171 -3.69 -18.01 -6.44
CA LEU A 171 -2.36 -17.51 -6.12
C LEU A 171 -2.45 -16.54 -4.95
N PHE A 172 -2.14 -17.02 -3.76
CA PHE A 172 -2.05 -16.19 -2.56
C PHE A 172 -0.81 -15.31 -2.65
N LYS A 173 -0.94 -14.06 -2.25
CA LYS A 173 0.14 -13.08 -2.32
C LYS A 173 0.36 -12.49 -0.93
N TYR A 174 1.62 -12.43 -0.51
CA TYR A 174 2.02 -11.88 0.78
C TYR A 174 3.11 -10.84 0.57
N LYS A 175 3.01 -9.71 1.26
CA LYS A 175 4.11 -8.75 1.40
C LYS A 175 4.87 -9.10 2.66
N VAL A 176 6.18 -9.30 2.55
CA VAL A 176 7.05 -9.69 3.66
C VAL A 176 7.80 -8.46 4.14
N TYR A 177 7.69 -8.17 5.44
CA TYR A 177 8.35 -7.05 6.11
C TYR A 177 9.35 -7.56 7.15
N SER A 178 10.43 -6.81 7.39
CA SER A 178 11.49 -7.13 8.37
C SER A 178 11.13 -6.83 9.83
N THR A 179 9.93 -6.32 10.09
CA THR A 179 9.43 -6.03 11.43
C THR A 179 7.91 -6.17 11.43
N SER A 180 7.27 -6.00 12.58
CA SER A 180 5.80 -5.87 12.66
C SER A 180 5.26 -4.60 11.99
N SER A 181 6.09 -3.68 11.49
CA SER A 181 5.64 -2.47 10.81
C SER A 181 5.56 -2.63 9.29
N ASN A 182 4.43 -2.21 8.70
CA ASN A 182 4.13 -2.33 7.28
C ASN A 182 4.59 -1.12 6.45
N PHE A 183 5.53 -0.33 6.94
CA PHE A 183 6.13 0.76 6.18
C PHE A 183 6.96 0.21 5.00
N ASN A 184 7.04 0.98 3.92
CA ASN A 184 7.71 0.54 2.69
C ASN A 184 9.21 0.30 2.88
N TYR A 185 9.88 1.03 3.77
CA TYR A 185 11.31 0.82 4.04
C TYR A 185 11.60 -0.52 4.76
N ASN A 186 10.59 -1.13 5.39
CA ASN A 186 10.68 -2.47 5.96
C ASN A 186 10.27 -3.56 4.98
N LEU A 187 9.77 -3.22 3.78
CA LEU A 187 9.32 -4.20 2.80
C LEU A 187 10.53 -4.92 2.23
N ILE A 188 10.65 -6.22 2.51
CA ILE A 188 11.72 -7.07 1.98
C ILE A 188 11.35 -7.52 0.57
N ARG A 189 10.18 -8.15 0.43
CA ARG A 189 9.75 -8.77 -0.83
C ARG A 189 8.25 -8.97 -0.90
N SER A 190 7.77 -9.29 -2.09
CA SER A 190 6.45 -9.90 -2.28
C SER A 190 6.64 -11.37 -2.64
N GLU A 191 5.95 -12.26 -1.94
CA GLU A 191 5.93 -13.68 -2.23
C GLU A 191 4.56 -14.11 -2.76
N ASN A 192 4.56 -15.14 -3.60
CA ASN A 192 3.37 -15.75 -4.13
C ASN A 192 3.36 -17.22 -3.74
N LEU A 193 2.23 -17.70 -3.24
CA LEU A 193 2.02 -19.09 -2.88
C LEU A 193 0.88 -19.64 -3.74
N LYS A 194 1.18 -20.67 -4.53
CA LYS A 194 0.17 -21.36 -5.34
C LYS A 194 -0.68 -22.23 -4.43
N PHE A 195 -1.98 -22.27 -4.72
CA PHE A 195 -2.91 -23.19 -4.08
C PHE A 195 -2.55 -24.63 -4.45
N ASN A 196 -2.45 -25.48 -3.44
CA ASN A 196 -2.17 -26.90 -3.50
C ASN A 196 -3.32 -27.60 -2.77
N GLN A 197 -4.03 -28.47 -3.49
CA GLN A 197 -5.18 -29.19 -2.95
C GLN A 197 -4.77 -30.07 -1.78
N LYS A 198 -3.61 -30.74 -1.84
CA LYS A 198 -3.11 -31.61 -0.77
C LYS A 198 -3.00 -30.86 0.55
N VAL A 199 -2.37 -29.67 0.52
CA VAL A 199 -2.24 -28.79 1.69
C VAL A 199 -3.60 -28.28 2.17
N SER A 200 -4.48 -27.91 1.24
CA SER A 200 -5.84 -27.48 1.59
C SER A 200 -6.67 -28.58 2.24
N ASP A 201 -6.41 -29.85 1.90
CA ASP A 201 -7.14 -31.00 2.44
C ASP A 201 -6.67 -31.36 3.86
N LEU A 202 -5.53 -30.82 4.31
CA LEU A 202 -5.02 -31.02 5.67
C LEU A 202 -5.81 -30.28 6.73
N TYR A 203 -6.62 -29.28 6.35
CA TYR A 203 -7.41 -28.52 7.31
C TYR A 203 -8.79 -28.13 6.78
N SER A 204 -9.76 -28.05 7.69
CA SER A 204 -11.13 -27.63 7.33
C SER A 204 -11.24 -26.11 7.32
N SER A 205 -11.19 -25.51 6.13
CA SER A 205 -11.61 -24.12 5.96
C SER A 205 -13.13 -24.05 5.84
N GLY A 206 -13.80 -23.09 6.51
CA GLY A 206 -15.26 -22.94 6.51
C GLY A 206 -15.92 -22.64 5.14
N SER A 207 -15.17 -22.72 4.04
CA SER A 207 -15.66 -22.65 2.67
C SER A 207 -14.71 -23.39 1.73
N LYS A 208 -15.18 -24.44 1.05
CA LYS A 208 -14.41 -25.17 0.02
C LYS A 208 -14.25 -24.39 -1.30
N GLU A 209 -14.89 -23.23 -1.42
CA GLU A 209 -14.88 -22.43 -2.64
C GLU A 209 -13.73 -21.42 -2.67
N ILE A 210 -12.95 -21.47 -3.75
CA ILE A 210 -11.98 -20.44 -4.09
C ILE A 210 -12.75 -19.20 -4.58
N TYR A 211 -12.86 -18.19 -3.72
CA TYR A 211 -13.54 -16.94 -4.07
C TYR A 211 -12.89 -16.27 -5.29
N LYS A 212 -13.71 -16.04 -6.32
CA LYS A 212 -13.30 -15.39 -7.58
C LYS A 212 -12.79 -13.97 -7.30
N SER A 213 -11.72 -13.60 -8.00
CA SER A 213 -11.19 -12.24 -7.95
C SER A 213 -12.20 -11.23 -8.50
N TYR A 214 -12.32 -10.09 -7.82
CA TYR A 214 -13.11 -8.95 -8.32
C TYR A 214 -12.36 -8.21 -9.44
N ALA A 215 -11.02 -8.22 -9.41
CA ALA A 215 -10.18 -7.56 -10.38
C ALA A 215 -10.15 -8.26 -11.75
N THR A 216 -10.26 -9.60 -11.80
CA THR A 216 -10.20 -10.34 -13.08
C THR A 216 -11.32 -9.97 -14.04
N LYS A 217 -12.56 -9.81 -13.55
CA LYS A 217 -13.69 -9.41 -14.41
C LYS A 217 -13.45 -8.05 -15.06
N LYS A 218 -12.89 -7.08 -14.32
CA LYS A 218 -12.59 -5.74 -14.82
C LYS A 218 -11.47 -5.74 -15.85
N ILE A 219 -10.43 -6.54 -15.64
CA ILE A 219 -9.30 -6.66 -16.57
C ILE A 219 -9.72 -7.36 -17.86
N LEU A 220 -10.51 -8.43 -17.77
CA LEU A 220 -11.04 -9.12 -18.95
C LEU A 220 -11.91 -8.18 -19.80
N PHE A 221 -12.75 -7.36 -19.14
CA PHE A 221 -13.55 -6.33 -19.82
C PHE A 221 -12.68 -5.27 -20.49
N LEU A 222 -11.64 -4.78 -19.82
CA LEU A 222 -10.68 -3.83 -20.40
C LEU A 222 -9.99 -4.41 -21.65
N LEU A 223 -9.51 -5.66 -21.57
CA LEU A 223 -8.88 -6.34 -22.71
C LEU A 223 -9.86 -6.51 -23.87
N ALA A 224 -11.09 -6.93 -23.59
CA ALA A 224 -12.14 -7.04 -24.61
C ALA A 224 -12.43 -5.68 -25.26
N PHE A 225 -12.46 -4.60 -24.48
CA PHE A 225 -12.66 -3.23 -24.98
C PHE A 225 -11.51 -2.75 -25.87
N ILE A 226 -10.25 -3.06 -25.50
CA ILE A 226 -9.07 -2.73 -26.32
C ILE A 226 -9.12 -3.48 -27.65
N VAL A 227 -9.40 -4.79 -27.63
CA VAL A 227 -9.52 -5.61 -28.84
C VAL A 227 -10.66 -5.12 -29.71
N PHE A 228 -11.83 -4.83 -29.13
CA PHE A 228 -12.96 -4.28 -29.85
C PHE A 228 -12.64 -2.93 -30.50
N SER A 229 -11.99 -2.03 -29.76
CA SER A 229 -11.57 -0.72 -30.29
C SER A 229 -10.56 -0.86 -31.44
N TYR A 230 -9.63 -1.81 -31.35
CA TYR A 230 -8.69 -2.11 -32.43
C TYR A 230 -9.38 -2.67 -33.68
N LEU A 231 -10.31 -3.61 -33.52
CA LEU A 231 -11.10 -4.15 -34.64
C LEU A 231 -11.95 -3.07 -35.29
N LEU A 232 -12.53 -2.17 -34.49
CA LEU A 232 -13.34 -1.06 -34.97
C LEU A 232 -12.47 -0.03 -35.72
N TYR A 233 -11.26 0.26 -35.23
CA TYR A 233 -10.27 1.06 -35.95
C TYR A 233 -9.88 0.42 -37.29
N LYS A 234 -9.56 -0.88 -37.32
CA LYS A 234 -9.24 -1.61 -38.56
C LYS A 234 -10.39 -1.68 -39.55
N PHE A 235 -11.63 -1.73 -39.06
CA PHE A 235 -12.83 -1.71 -39.90
C PHE A 235 -13.09 -0.32 -40.51
N LEU A 236 -12.77 0.75 -39.78
CA LEU A 236 -12.91 2.13 -40.25
C LEU A 236 -11.70 2.65 -41.02
N GLU A 237 -10.59 1.90 -41.07
CA GLU A 237 -9.40 2.25 -41.84
C GLU A 237 -9.77 2.27 -43.33
N PRO A 238 -9.69 3.44 -44.01
CA PRO A 238 -10.04 3.54 -45.42
C PRO A 238 -9.10 2.64 -46.23
N LYS A 239 -9.66 1.82 -47.12
CA LYS A 239 -8.87 1.01 -48.05
C LYS A 239 -8.13 1.95 -48.98
N HIS A 240 -6.80 2.03 -48.87
CA HIS A 240 -5.98 2.64 -49.91
C HIS A 240 -6.06 1.78 -51.18
N GLU A 241 -6.62 2.33 -52.25
CA GLU A 241 -6.45 1.78 -53.60
C GLU A 241 -4.97 1.88 -54.01
N PRO A 242 -4.45 0.90 -54.78
CA PRO A 242 -3.06 0.93 -55.21
C PRO A 242 -2.86 2.03 -56.27
N ASP A 243 -1.87 2.90 -56.04
CA ASP A 243 -1.50 3.98 -56.94
C ASP A 243 -1.19 3.47 -58.36
N GLN A 244 -1.94 3.96 -59.35
CA GLN A 244 -1.59 3.82 -60.76
C GLN A 244 -0.52 4.84 -61.13
N SER A 245 0.61 4.34 -61.61
CA SER A 245 1.71 5.08 -62.22
C SER A 245 1.24 5.92 -63.40
N SER A 246 1.48 7.24 -63.38
CA SER A 246 1.42 8.09 -64.57
C SER A 246 2.82 8.57 -64.97
N SER A 247 3.16 8.24 -66.20
CA SER A 247 4.40 8.52 -66.89
C SER A 247 4.59 10.01 -67.16
N GLN A 248 5.86 10.42 -67.22
CA GLN A 248 6.35 11.74 -67.60
C GLN A 248 5.80 12.23 -68.95
N ASP A 249 5.57 13.53 -69.06
CA ASP A 249 5.79 14.23 -70.33
C ASP A 249 6.34 15.65 -70.08
N THR A 250 7.59 15.84 -70.50
CA THR A 250 8.34 17.09 -70.50
C THR A 250 7.95 17.95 -71.70
N ARG A 251 7.51 19.19 -71.48
CA ARG A 251 7.70 20.29 -72.44
C ARG A 251 8.11 21.57 -71.73
N PHE A 252 9.38 21.91 -71.92
CA PHE A 252 9.94 23.23 -71.68
C PHE A 252 9.47 24.19 -72.78
N VAL A 253 9.11 25.42 -72.38
CA VAL A 253 9.18 26.63 -73.23
C VAL A 253 9.97 27.66 -72.42
N ASP A 254 11.01 28.18 -73.06
CA ASP A 254 12.06 29.01 -72.49
C ASP A 254 12.04 30.43 -73.11
N LEU A 255 12.36 31.43 -72.26
CA LEU A 255 12.96 32.75 -72.55
C LEU A 255 12.06 33.81 -73.25
N ASN A 256 12.02 35.11 -72.91
CA ASN A 256 12.71 35.99 -71.97
C ASN A 256 12.00 37.37 -72.02
N THR A 257 11.96 38.15 -70.93
CA THR A 257 12.48 39.55 -70.82
C THR A 257 12.15 40.13 -69.43
N SER A 258 13.20 40.19 -68.61
CA SER A 258 13.61 41.24 -67.66
C SER A 258 12.60 41.84 -66.67
N ASP A 259 12.69 41.38 -65.41
CA ASP A 259 13.10 42.28 -64.34
C ASP A 259 13.92 41.54 -63.28
N SER A 260 15.15 42.00 -63.11
CA SER A 260 16.20 41.39 -62.31
C SER A 260 16.10 41.78 -60.84
N LYS A 261 15.88 40.80 -59.96
CA LYS A 261 16.52 40.67 -58.64
C LYS A 261 16.19 39.30 -58.04
N ALA A 262 17.12 38.37 -58.16
CA ALA A 262 17.13 37.15 -57.35
C ALA A 262 17.38 37.53 -55.87
N PRO A 263 16.63 36.99 -54.90
CA PRO A 263 17.14 36.86 -53.55
C PRO A 263 18.04 35.63 -53.49
N LYS A 264 19.30 35.91 -53.19
CA LYS A 264 20.35 34.95 -52.88
C LYS A 264 19.97 34.18 -51.61
N THR A 265 20.33 32.90 -51.58
CA THR A 265 20.53 32.15 -50.34
C THR A 265 21.49 32.91 -49.44
N ILE A 266 21.03 33.26 -48.24
CA ILE A 266 21.87 33.67 -47.11
C ILE A 266 21.52 32.77 -45.93
N SER A 267 22.57 32.22 -45.35
CA SER A 267 22.67 31.47 -44.10
C SER A 267 22.03 32.16 -42.89
N ASN A 268 21.62 31.34 -41.91
CA ASN A 268 21.54 31.65 -40.48
C ASN A 268 21.11 33.06 -40.06
N SER A 269 19.86 33.20 -39.63
CA SER A 269 19.57 33.92 -38.38
C SER A 269 18.18 33.57 -37.87
N VAL A 270 18.17 33.00 -36.67
CA VAL A 270 17.16 33.16 -35.63
C VAL A 270 16.26 34.38 -35.85
N ASP A 271 14.95 34.16 -35.91
CA ASP A 271 13.98 35.07 -35.30
C ASP A 271 13.07 34.25 -34.37
N ASN A 272 13.68 33.81 -33.27
CA ASN A 272 13.02 33.36 -32.03
C ASN A 272 12.92 34.54 -31.05
N SER A 273 12.61 35.74 -31.55
CA SER A 273 12.62 36.99 -30.78
C SER A 273 11.24 37.42 -30.27
N ASP A 274 10.13 36.80 -30.73
CA ASP A 274 8.78 37.25 -30.34
C ASP A 274 8.04 36.37 -29.31
N ILE A 275 8.41 35.10 -29.14
CA ILE A 275 7.75 34.20 -28.16
C ILE A 275 8.37 34.33 -26.77
N ASN A 276 9.70 34.51 -26.70
CA ASN A 276 10.41 34.67 -25.42
C ASN A 276 10.20 36.06 -24.81
N THR A 277 9.97 37.12 -25.60
CA THR A 277 9.81 38.49 -25.10
C THR A 277 8.39 38.78 -24.57
N THR A 278 7.38 38.04 -25.04
CA THR A 278 5.97 38.26 -24.71
C THR A 278 5.47 37.41 -23.53
N ILE A 279 5.94 36.16 -23.39
CA ILE A 279 5.51 35.23 -22.34
C ILE A 279 6.49 35.21 -21.15
N PHE A 280 7.80 35.33 -21.40
CA PHE A 280 8.85 35.20 -20.39
C PHE A 280 9.71 36.46 -20.28
N ASN A 281 9.20 37.47 -19.56
CA ASN A 281 9.85 38.77 -19.39
C ASN A 281 9.87 39.18 -17.91
N ASN A 282 10.80 40.05 -17.52
CA ASN A 282 10.94 40.62 -16.18
C ASN A 282 9.73 41.47 -15.75
N ASN A 283 8.93 41.96 -16.70
CA ASN A 283 7.71 42.72 -16.43
C ASN A 283 6.45 41.85 -16.25
N ARG A 284 6.63 40.54 -16.06
CA ARG A 284 5.53 39.57 -15.92
C ARG A 284 5.68 38.75 -14.65
N ILE A 285 4.54 38.35 -14.09
CA ILE A 285 4.44 37.45 -12.95
C ILE A 285 3.96 36.08 -13.42
N TYR A 286 4.43 35.03 -12.73
CA TYR A 286 4.11 33.65 -13.06
C TYR A 286 3.30 33.03 -11.93
N LEU A 287 2.13 32.53 -12.27
CA LEU A 287 1.16 32.02 -11.33
C LEU A 287 0.85 30.56 -11.63
N LYS A 288 0.72 29.79 -10.55
CA LYS A 288 0.15 28.45 -10.58
C LYS A 288 -1.27 28.51 -10.01
N ILE A 289 -2.25 28.17 -10.82
CA ILE A 289 -3.66 28.08 -10.45
C ILE A 289 -4.11 26.63 -10.56
N THR A 290 -4.68 26.10 -9.49
CA THR A 290 -5.22 24.73 -9.47
C THR A 290 -6.74 24.80 -9.51
N CYS A 291 -7.34 24.28 -10.58
CA CYS A 291 -8.79 24.26 -10.80
C CYS A 291 -9.37 22.87 -10.53
N PHE A 292 -10.33 22.83 -9.62
CA PHE A 292 -11.21 21.71 -9.32
C PHE A 292 -12.58 21.94 -9.99
N PRO A 293 -13.47 20.93 -10.10
CA PRO A 293 -14.83 21.09 -10.61
C PRO A 293 -15.62 22.20 -9.93
N ASN A 294 -15.32 22.50 -8.66
CA ASN A 294 -16.09 23.43 -7.85
C ASN A 294 -15.40 24.81 -7.69
N GLY A 295 -14.21 25.02 -8.27
CA GLY A 295 -13.49 26.29 -8.13
C GLY A 295 -11.98 26.21 -8.42
N CYS A 296 -11.38 27.35 -8.69
CA CYS A 296 -9.99 27.58 -9.04
C CYS A 296 -9.27 28.34 -7.93
N LYS A 297 -8.23 27.71 -7.37
CA LYS A 297 -7.45 28.24 -6.25
C LYS A 297 -6.12 28.80 -6.72
N PHE A 298 -5.83 30.01 -6.28
CA PHE A 298 -4.56 30.68 -6.52
C PHE A 298 -3.60 30.33 -5.39
N ARG A 299 -2.44 29.74 -5.70
CA ARG A 299 -1.53 29.19 -4.67
C ARG A 299 -1.09 30.20 -3.60
N ASN A 300 -1.00 31.47 -3.97
CA ASN A 300 -0.46 32.54 -3.13
C ASN A 300 -1.51 33.59 -2.71
N TYR A 301 -2.80 33.38 -3.02
CA TYR A 301 -3.87 34.35 -2.72
C TYR A 301 -5.10 33.61 -2.19
N ALA A 302 -5.80 34.17 -1.19
CA ALA A 302 -7.02 33.61 -0.63
C ALA A 302 -8.26 33.90 -1.51
N ILE A 303 -8.16 33.56 -2.80
CA ILE A 303 -9.20 33.78 -3.82
C ILE A 303 -9.64 32.43 -4.37
N ASP A 304 -10.96 32.23 -4.43
CA ASP A 304 -11.59 31.08 -5.06
C ASP A 304 -12.57 31.58 -6.13
N LEU A 305 -12.35 31.21 -7.39
CA LEU A 305 -13.18 31.61 -8.53
C LEU A 305 -13.79 30.38 -9.19
N SER A 306 -14.97 30.50 -9.78
CA SER A 306 -15.45 29.48 -10.71
C SER A 306 -14.50 29.37 -11.92
N LEU A 307 -14.54 28.23 -12.63
CA LEU A 307 -13.70 28.04 -13.83
C LEU A 307 -13.96 29.14 -14.88
N ASP A 308 -15.23 29.50 -15.09
CA ASP A 308 -15.63 30.52 -16.06
C ASP A 308 -15.12 31.91 -15.65
N SER A 309 -15.29 32.30 -14.38
CA SER A 309 -14.80 33.57 -13.87
C SER A 309 -13.26 33.66 -13.86
N PHE A 310 -12.57 32.54 -13.65
CA PHE A 310 -11.12 32.46 -13.79
C PHE A 310 -10.69 32.69 -15.24
N LEU A 311 -11.29 32.00 -16.21
CA LEU A 311 -10.94 32.14 -17.63
C LEU A 311 -11.26 33.53 -18.16
N GLU A 312 -12.39 34.11 -17.74
CA GLU A 312 -12.79 35.47 -18.06
C GLU A 312 -11.77 36.49 -17.52
N LEU A 313 -11.35 36.35 -16.26
CA LEU A 313 -10.33 37.19 -15.64
C LEU A 313 -8.99 37.15 -16.39
N LEU A 314 -8.57 35.97 -16.87
CA LEU A 314 -7.35 35.84 -17.68
C LEU A 314 -7.47 36.56 -19.03
N SER A 315 -8.64 36.47 -19.67
CA SER A 315 -8.95 37.13 -20.95
C SER A 315 -8.87 38.66 -20.82
N PHE A 316 -9.45 39.23 -19.77
CA PHE A 316 -9.44 40.68 -19.53
C PHE A 316 -8.07 41.23 -19.11
N SER A 317 -7.20 40.38 -18.55
CA SER A 317 -5.95 40.82 -17.91
C SER A 317 -4.69 40.60 -18.75
N ASN A 318 -4.84 40.30 -20.04
CA ASN A 318 -3.74 40.03 -20.97
C ASN A 318 -2.75 38.96 -20.44
N CYS A 319 -3.31 37.91 -19.85
CA CYS A 319 -2.58 36.77 -19.31
C CYS A 319 -2.51 35.64 -20.33
N HIS A 320 -1.39 34.91 -20.34
CA HIS A 320 -1.18 33.76 -21.22
C HIS A 320 -1.03 32.49 -20.41
N ILE A 321 -1.86 31.48 -20.72
CA ILE A 321 -1.65 30.12 -20.23
C ILE A 321 -0.55 29.51 -21.10
N PHE A 322 0.63 29.28 -20.52
CA PHE A 322 1.76 28.70 -21.27
C PHE A 322 1.92 27.19 -21.01
N LEU A 323 1.27 26.66 -19.96
CA LEU A 323 1.22 25.22 -19.70
C LEU A 323 -0.08 24.85 -18.98
N GLN A 324 -0.67 23.73 -19.40
CA GLN A 324 -1.79 23.08 -18.73
C GLN A 324 -1.39 21.64 -18.39
N ASP A 325 -1.49 21.27 -17.11
CA ASP A 325 -1.10 19.95 -16.61
C ASP A 325 -2.29 19.24 -15.98
N LYS A 326 -2.82 18.24 -16.69
CA LYS A 326 -3.96 17.43 -16.24
C LYS A 326 -3.46 16.32 -15.31
N LYS A 327 -3.39 16.62 -14.00
CA LYS A 327 -2.90 15.69 -12.98
C LYS A 327 -3.85 14.53 -12.67
N SER A 328 -5.17 14.74 -12.73
CA SER A 328 -6.19 13.68 -12.55
C SER A 328 -7.52 14.07 -13.20
N GLY A 329 -8.50 13.16 -13.23
CA GLY A 329 -9.85 13.47 -13.73
C GLY A 329 -10.59 14.58 -12.96
N ASN A 330 -10.10 14.96 -11.77
CA ASN A 330 -10.81 15.86 -10.86
C ASN A 330 -10.09 17.19 -10.61
N TYR A 331 -8.95 17.49 -11.25
CA TYR A 331 -8.37 18.83 -11.21
C TYR A 331 -7.27 19.04 -12.27
N ILE A 332 -7.07 20.29 -12.66
CA ILE A 332 -6.11 20.74 -13.67
C ILE A 332 -5.25 21.86 -13.09
N ASP A 333 -3.94 21.80 -13.30
CA ASP A 333 -3.03 22.90 -12.99
C ASP A 333 -2.82 23.77 -14.23
N TYR A 334 -3.08 25.07 -14.09
CA TYR A 334 -2.78 26.10 -15.09
C TYR A 334 -1.56 26.91 -14.66
N PHE A 335 -0.59 27.02 -15.56
CA PHE A 335 0.56 27.89 -15.39
C PHE A 335 0.39 29.10 -16.30
N VAL A 336 0.33 30.26 -15.68
CA VAL A 336 -0.10 31.50 -16.32
C VAL A 336 0.97 32.56 -16.16
N SER A 337 1.27 33.26 -17.25
CA SER A 337 2.12 34.45 -17.28
C SER A 337 1.23 35.68 -17.45
N CYS A 338 1.27 36.62 -16.51
CA CYS A 338 0.48 37.86 -16.53
C CYS A 338 1.40 39.08 -16.44
N HIS A 339 0.94 40.26 -16.89
CA HIS A 339 1.67 41.50 -16.64
C HIS A 339 1.82 41.75 -15.13
N ALA A 340 2.91 42.38 -14.68
CA ALA A 340 3.19 42.58 -13.25
C ALA A 340 2.06 43.32 -12.49
N ASP A 341 1.32 44.19 -13.19
CA ASP A 341 0.16 44.90 -12.62
C ASP A 341 -0.99 43.99 -12.21
N PHE A 342 -1.05 42.76 -12.72
CA PHE A 342 -2.07 41.79 -12.37
C PHE A 342 -2.04 41.41 -10.88
N GLU A 343 -0.89 41.52 -10.22
CA GLU A 343 -0.79 41.34 -8.77
C GLU A 343 -1.67 42.33 -7.99
N ARG A 344 -1.85 43.56 -8.50
CA ARG A 344 -2.75 44.56 -7.88
C ARG A 344 -4.21 44.14 -8.01
N VAL A 345 -4.58 43.54 -9.13
CA VAL A 345 -5.93 43.00 -9.36
C VAL A 345 -6.22 41.84 -8.40
N LEU A 346 -5.27 40.91 -8.23
CA LEU A 346 -5.41 39.81 -7.28
C LEU A 346 -5.54 40.31 -5.83
N LYS A 347 -4.71 41.26 -5.39
CA LYS A 347 -4.82 41.85 -4.05
C LYS A 347 -6.15 42.58 -3.82
N SER A 348 -6.69 43.26 -4.85
CA SER A 348 -8.00 43.89 -4.78
C SER A 348 -9.13 42.87 -4.60
N LEU A 349 -9.07 41.75 -5.33
CA LEU A 349 -10.05 40.67 -5.23
C LEU A 349 -9.99 39.98 -3.86
N GLU A 350 -8.79 39.74 -3.34
CA GLU A 350 -8.59 39.20 -2.00
C GLU A 350 -9.18 40.09 -0.91
N ASN A 351 -8.92 41.40 -0.95
CA ASN A 351 -9.50 42.36 0.00
C ASN A 351 -11.03 42.45 -0.09
N SER A 352 -11.60 42.32 -1.29
CA SER A 352 -13.06 42.32 -1.49
C SER A 352 -13.73 41.06 -0.92
N SER A 353 -13.05 39.91 -0.94
CA SER A 353 -13.56 38.65 -0.41
C SER A 353 -13.56 38.60 1.13
N GLN A 354 -12.65 39.33 1.79
CA GLN A 354 -12.59 39.43 3.25
C GLN A 354 -13.62 40.40 3.85
N GLY A 355 -14.10 41.39 3.08
CA GLY A 355 -15.13 42.34 3.53
C GLY A 355 -16.51 41.72 3.80
N PHE A 356 -16.82 40.57 3.20
CA PHE A 356 -18.10 39.86 3.37
C PHE A 356 -18.13 38.89 4.56
N ALA A 357 -17.01 38.64 5.23
CA ALA A 357 -16.92 37.66 6.32
C ALA A 357 -17.18 38.25 7.73
N ASN A 358 -17.38 39.56 7.86
CA ASN A 358 -17.41 40.25 9.17
C ASN A 358 -18.78 40.75 9.67
N GLU A 359 -19.90 40.42 9.01
CA GLU A 359 -21.22 40.59 9.63
C GLU A 359 -21.62 39.31 10.38
N LYS A 360 -21.22 39.21 11.66
CA LYS A 360 -21.77 38.21 12.59
C LYS A 360 -23.14 38.66 13.09
N SER A 361 -24.20 37.98 12.66
CA SER A 361 -25.49 37.99 13.36
C SER A 361 -25.36 37.27 14.72
N PRO A 362 -26.01 37.76 15.80
CA PRO A 362 -25.85 37.21 17.14
C PRO A 362 -26.54 35.85 17.29
N LYS A 363 -25.84 34.89 17.90
CA LYS A 363 -26.36 33.56 18.24
C LYS A 363 -27.32 33.63 19.43
N THR A 364 -28.51 33.05 19.24
CA THR A 364 -29.46 32.71 20.29
C THR A 364 -29.13 31.30 20.79
N ASP A 365 -28.84 31.15 22.08
CA ASP A 365 -28.74 29.84 22.76
C ASP A 365 -30.08 29.50 23.43
N SER A 366 -30.58 28.29 23.20
CA SER A 366 -31.69 27.63 23.92
C SER A 366 -31.09 26.44 24.67
N SER A 367 -31.16 26.32 26.00
CA SER A 367 -32.28 25.97 26.93
C SER A 367 -31.73 24.88 27.89
N PRO A 368 -32.40 24.38 28.96
CA PRO A 368 -33.59 24.83 29.72
C PRO A 368 -33.34 24.89 31.25
N MET A 369 -34.22 25.54 32.03
CA MET A 369 -34.45 25.14 33.44
C MET A 369 -35.89 25.45 33.87
N LEU A 370 -36.57 24.41 34.34
CA LEU A 370 -37.91 24.46 34.95
C LEU A 370 -37.75 24.83 36.44
N PRO A 371 -38.55 25.76 37.00
CA PRO A 371 -38.44 26.16 38.40
C PRO A 371 -39.32 25.28 39.32
N THR A 372 -38.75 24.84 40.44
CA THR A 372 -39.51 24.36 41.61
C THR A 372 -39.78 25.51 42.57
N LEU A 373 -41.04 25.64 42.95
CA LEU A 373 -41.57 26.51 44.01
C LEU A 373 -41.05 26.09 45.40
N LYS A 374 -40.35 26.98 46.11
CA LYS A 374 -40.85 27.78 47.26
C LYS A 374 -39.69 28.49 47.95
#